data_AF-A0A8I0N3N0-F1
#
_entry.id   AF-A0A8I0N3N0-F1
#
_cell.length_a   1.000
_cell.length_b   1.000
_cell.length_c   1.000
_cell.angle_alpha   90.00
_cell.angle_beta   90.00
_cell.angle_gamma   90.00
#
_symmetry.space_group_name_H-M   'P 1'
#
loop_
_entity.id
_entity.type
_entity.pdbx_description
1 polymer ?
#
loop_
_entity_poly.entity_id
_entity_poly.type
_entity_poly.pdbx_seq_one_letter_code
_entity_poly.pdbx_strand_id
1 'polypeptide(L)' 'MKMTTEEAFVKVLQMHGIEHAFGIIGSAMMPVSDLFPKAGITFWDCAHETNAALICDGY' A
#
# COMPACT_ATOMS: atom_id res chain seq x y z
N MET A 1 11.54 -8.19 18.31
CA MET A 1 10.17 -8.53 17.87
C MET A 1 10.27 -9.44 16.65
N LYS A 2 9.43 -10.45 16.52
CA LYS A 2 9.27 -11.22 15.28
C LYS A 2 8.07 -10.62 14.52
N MET A 3 8.27 -10.21 13.28
CA MET A 3 7.22 -9.67 12.40
C MET A 3 6.74 -10.75 11.43
N THR A 4 5.50 -10.63 10.94
CA THR A 4 5.08 -11.34 9.73
C THR A 4 5.73 -10.72 8.48
N THR A 5 5.59 -11.37 7.33
CA THR A 5 6.09 -10.83 6.06
C THR A 5 5.40 -9.52 5.69
N GLU A 6 4.09 -9.45 5.90
CA GLU A 6 3.24 -8.29 5.60
C GLU A 6 3.59 -7.11 6.53
N GLU A 7 3.76 -7.38 7.82
CA GLU A 7 4.23 -6.38 8.78
C GLU A 7 5.61 -5.85 8.41
N ALA A 8 6.53 -6.72 7.99
CA ALA A 8 7.86 -6.30 7.55
C ALA A 8 7.78 -5.45 6.28
N PHE A 9 6.97 -5.83 5.30
CA PHE A 9 6.75 -5.08 4.07
C PHE A 9 6.21 -3.67 4.38
N VAL A 10 5.14 -3.57 5.17
CA VAL A 10 4.53 -2.28 5.53
C VAL A 10 5.47 -1.44 6.40
N LYS A 11 6.25 -2.07 7.28
CA LYS A 11 7.24 -1.36 8.09
C LYS A 11 8.29 -0.67 7.22
N VAL A 12 8.73 -1.29 6.13
CA VAL A 12 9.65 -0.68 5.17
C VAL A 12 9.01 0.53 4.52
N LEU A 13 7.75 0.44 4.07
CA LEU A 13 7.04 1.59 3.50
C LEU A 13 6.96 2.76 4.49
N GLN A 14 6.64 2.49 5.76
CA GLN A 14 6.63 3.51 6.81
C GLN A 14 8.01 4.14 7.03
N MET A 15 9.07 3.34 7.03
CA MET A 15 10.44 3.84 7.21
C MET A 15 10.88 4.77 6.08
N HIS A 16 10.33 4.59 4.88
CA HIS A 16 10.55 5.48 3.74
C HIS A 16 9.58 6.67 3.70
N GLY A 17 8.69 6.82 4.68
CA GLY A 17 7.74 7.93 4.75
C GLY A 17 6.65 7.87 3.68
N ILE A 18 6.30 6.67 3.19
CA ILE A 18 5.20 6.51 2.23
C ILE A 18 3.87 6.75 2.96
N GLU A 19 3.08 7.70 2.47
CA GLU A 19 1.77 8.07 3.02
C GLU A 19 0.62 7.71 2.07
N HIS A 20 0.91 7.48 0.79
CA HIS A 20 -0.09 7.18 -0.25
C HIS A 20 0.29 5.96 -1.07
N ALA A 21 -0.69 5.11 -1.33
CA ALA A 21 -0.60 3.99 -2.26
C ALA A 21 -1.79 4.05 -3.22
N PHE A 22 -1.55 3.74 -4.49
CA PHE A 22 -2.58 3.78 -5.54
C PHE A 22 -2.67 2.40 -6.20
N GLY A 23 -3.87 1.90 -6.44
CA GLY A 23 -4.04 0.60 -7.10
C GLY A 23 -5.49 0.14 -7.19
N ILE A 24 -5.68 -1.11 -7.61
CA ILE A 24 -6.91 -1.87 -7.39
C ILE A 24 -6.57 -3.03 -6.44
N ILE A 25 -7.43 -3.34 -5.48
CA ILE A 25 -7.16 -4.42 -4.52
C ILE A 25 -7.76 -5.73 -5.01
N GLY A 26 -6.90 -6.75 -5.12
CA GLY A 26 -7.27 -8.16 -5.22
C GLY A 26 -6.91 -8.94 -3.96
N SER A 27 -7.45 -10.15 -3.81
CA SER A 27 -7.26 -11.00 -2.63
C SER A 27 -5.81 -11.25 -2.24
N ALA A 28 -4.90 -11.29 -3.21
CA ALA A 28 -3.47 -11.47 -2.97
C ALA A 28 -2.81 -10.29 -2.22
N MET A 29 -3.35 -9.07 -2.36
CA MET A 29 -2.84 -7.88 -1.69
C MET A 29 -3.57 -7.54 -0.38
N MET A 30 -4.74 -8.13 -0.14
CA MET A 30 -5.55 -7.85 1.07
C MET A 30 -4.75 -7.96 2.39
N PRO A 31 -3.94 -9.02 2.63
CA PRO A 31 -3.19 -9.14 3.89
C PRO A 31 -2.24 -7.97 4.16
N VAL A 32 -1.68 -7.37 3.10
CA VAL A 32 -0.81 -6.20 3.20
C VAL A 32 -1.63 -4.92 3.35
N SER A 33 -2.64 -4.73 2.51
CA SER A 33 -3.46 -3.49 2.52
C SER A 33 -4.27 -3.32 3.80
N ASP A 34 -4.63 -4.41 4.49
CA ASP A 34 -5.30 -4.38 5.80
C ASP A 34 -4.47 -3.65 6.87
N LEU A 35 -3.14 -3.58 6.69
CA LEU A 35 -2.23 -2.89 7.60
C LEU A 35 -2.04 -1.41 7.27
N PHE A 36 -2.42 -0.96 6.06
CA PHE A 36 -2.19 0.42 5.61
C PHE A 36 -2.82 1.48 6.52
N PRO A 37 -4.09 1.36 7.00
CA PRO A 37 -4.67 2.36 7.89
C PRO A 37 -3.93 2.48 9.22
N LYS A 38 -3.46 1.36 9.78
CA LYS A 38 -2.64 1.36 10.99
C LYS A 38 -1.25 1.94 10.74
N ALA A 39 -0.77 1.83 9.50
CA ALA A 39 0.52 2.32 9.10
C ALA A 39 0.55 3.82 8.75
N GLY A 40 -0.63 4.47 8.70
CA GLY A 40 -0.76 5.85 8.22
C GLY A 40 -0.73 5.98 6.70
N ILE A 41 -0.92 4.88 5.97
CA ILE A 41 -0.94 4.86 4.50
C ILE A 41 -2.39 4.95 4.03
N THR A 42 -2.69 5.95 3.21
CA THR A 42 -3.96 6.06 2.50
C THR A 42 -3.90 5.27 1.20
N PHE A 43 -4.79 4.31 1.05
CA PHE A 43 -4.96 3.60 -0.22
C PHE A 43 -6.03 4.26 -1.09
N TRP A 44 -5.64 4.65 -2.30
CA TRP A 44 -6.52 5.23 -3.31
C TRP A 44 -6.93 4.13 -4.29
N ASP A 45 -8.14 3.62 -4.08
CA ASP A 45 -8.73 2.61 -4.95
C ASP A 45 -9.08 3.21 -6.31
N CYS A 46 -8.58 2.59 -7.38
CA CYS A 46 -8.68 3.06 -8.74
C CYS A 46 -9.45 2.04 -9.58
N ALA A 47 -10.25 2.52 -10.53
CA ALA A 47 -11.04 1.66 -11.41
C ALA A 47 -10.20 0.81 -12.38
N HIS A 48 -8.92 1.14 -12.59
CA HIS A 48 -8.02 0.43 -13.49
C HIS A 48 -6.57 0.61 -13.05
N GLU A 49 -5.79 -0.48 -13.05
CA GLU A 49 -4.41 -0.51 -12.53
C GLU A 49 -3.46 0.41 -13.29
N THR A 50 -3.62 0.49 -14.62
CA THR A 50 -2.83 1.44 -15.44
C THR A 50 -3.06 2.89 -15.00
N ASN A 51 -4.29 3.27 -14.63
CA ASN A 51 -4.57 4.62 -14.17
C ASN A 51 -3.91 4.86 -12.80
N ALA A 52 -3.95 3.87 -11.90
CA ALA A 52 -3.27 3.95 -10.61
C ALA A 52 -1.76 4.16 -10.78
N ALA A 53 -1.14 3.44 -11.72
CA ALA A 53 0.29 3.61 -12.03
C ALA A 53 0.61 5.02 -12.56
N LEU A 54 -0.21 5.54 -13.48
CA LEU A 54 -0.03 6.89 -14.02
C LEU A 54 -0.26 7.97 -12.95
N ILE A 55 -1.20 7.77 -12.02
CA ILE A 55 -1.39 8.68 -10.87
C ILE A 55 -0.17 8.63 -9.96
N CYS A 56 0.34 7.43 -9.64
CA CYS A 56 1.51 7.26 -8.79
C CYS A 56 2.79 7.86 -9.40
N ASP A 57 2.95 7.81 -10.72
CA ASP A 57 4.10 8.43 -11.42
C ASP A 57 4.04 9.97 -11.40
N GLY A 58 2.83 10.53 -11.37
CA GLY A 58 2.63 11.98 -11.29
C GLY A 58 2.63 12.57 -9.88
N TYR A 59 2.58 11.73 -8.84
CA TYR A 59 2.59 12.11 -7.43
C TYR A 59 4.02 12.22 -6.90
#